data_AF-A0A433RV14-F1
#
_entry.id   AF-A0A433RV14-F1
#
_cell.length_a   1.000
_cell.length_b   1.000
_cell.length_c   1.000
_cell.angle_alpha   90.00
_cell.angle_beta   90.00
_cell.angle_gamma   90.00
#
_symmetry.space_group_name_H-M   'P 1'
#
loop_
_entity.id
_entity.type
_entity.pdbx_description
1 polymer ?
#
loop_
_entity_poly.entity_id
_entity_poly.type
_entity_poly.pdbx_seq_one_letter_code
_entity_poly.pdbx_strand_id
1 'polypeptide(L)'
;MNLMALSGILLGITGGLFGLVYGRKKAAQNRGLDERYEEITKKALANGWKVTLVAIYVFWFLLVFGVQVSVAQVLGLLLVVHMIGWAGFRFYYQIKY
;
A
#
# COMPACT_ATOMS: atom_id res chain seq x y z
N MET A 1 -16.15 7.67 20.10
CA MET A 1 -15.23 7.77 18.95
C MET A 1 -13.81 7.59 19.47
N ASN A 2 -13.02 6.66 18.93
CA ASN A 2 -11.71 6.32 19.50
C ASN A 2 -10.63 7.31 19.01
N LEU A 3 -10.16 8.19 19.91
CA LEU A 3 -9.13 9.20 19.63
C LEU A 3 -7.82 8.59 19.10
N MET A 4 -7.43 7.40 19.56
CA MET A 4 -6.22 6.72 19.06
C MET A 4 -6.38 6.23 17.61
N ALA A 5 -7.58 5.77 17.25
CA ALA A 5 -7.85 5.35 15.88
C ALA A 5 -7.81 6.54 14.91
N LEU A 6 -8.36 7.68 15.33
CA LEU A 6 -8.31 8.92 14.54
C LEU A 6 -6.90 9.48 14.40
N SER A 7 -6.11 9.48 15.47
CA SER A 7 -4.73 9.94 15.41
C SER A 7 -3.87 9.05 14.51
N GLY A 8 -4.05 7.73 14.57
CA GLY A 8 -3.38 6.79 13.67
C GLY A 8 -3.68 7.06 12.19
N ILE A 9 -4.95 7.29 11.84
CA ILE A 9 -5.35 7.62 10.46
C ILE A 9 -4.76 8.96 10.02
N LEU A 10 -4.87 10.00 10.86
CA LEU A 10 -4.36 11.33 10.54
C LEU A 10 -2.84 11.33 10.34
N LEU A 11 -2.09 10.68 11.24
CA LEU A 11 -0.64 10.56 11.12
C LEU A 11 -0.25 9.74 9.89
N GLY A 12 -0.96 8.64 9.60
CA GLY A 12 -0.73 7.82 8.42
C GLY A 12 -0.95 8.60 7.12
N ILE A 13 -2.05 9.35 7.01
CA ILE A 13 -2.37 10.15 5.82
C ILE A 13 -1.34 11.28 5.65
N THR A 14 -1.09 12.05 6.72
CA THR A 14 -0.18 13.20 6.65
C THR A 14 1.26 12.79 6.38
N GLY A 15 1.76 11.75 7.07
CA GLY A 15 3.09 11.19 6.83
C GLY A 15 3.22 10.59 5.43
N GLY A 16 2.20 9.86 4.96
CA GLY A 16 2.16 9.28 3.61
C GLY A 16 2.17 10.35 2.51
N LEU A 17 1.34 11.39 2.64
CA LEU A 17 1.29 12.52 1.71
C LEU A 17 2.62 13.28 1.71
N PHE A 18 3.17 13.56 2.90
CA PHE A 18 4.46 14.23 3.01
C PHE A 18 5.57 13.44 2.29
N GLY A 19 5.66 12.13 2.55
CA GLY A 19 6.64 11.25 1.88
C GLY A 19 6.46 11.21 0.37
N LEU A 20 5.21 11.13 -0.12
CA LEU A 20 4.89 11.16 -1.55
C LEU A 20 5.32 12.48 -2.21
N VAL A 21 4.97 13.63 -1.62
CA VAL A 21 5.26 14.94 -2.19
C VAL A 21 6.77 15.24 -2.14
N TYR A 22 7.39 15.08 -0.96
CA TYR A 22 8.80 15.36 -0.78
C TYR A 22 9.68 14.38 -1.56
N GLY A 23 9.35 13.09 -1.53
CA GLY A 23 10.07 12.05 -2.26
C GLY A 23 10.04 12.29 -3.77
N ARG A 24 8.88 12.65 -4.34
CA ARG A 24 8.77 12.99 -5.77
C ARG A 24 9.53 14.26 -6.11
N LYS A 25 9.51 15.29 -5.26
CA LYS A 25 10.29 16.51 -5.47
C LYS A 25 11.79 16.21 -5.55
N LYS A 26 12.31 15.39 -4.64
CA LYS A 26 13.73 14.97 -4.67
C LYS A 26 14.05 14.08 -5.87
N ALA A 27 13.16 13.16 -6.22
CA ALA A 27 13.33 12.31 -7.39
C ALA A 27 13.40 13.13 -8.69
N ALA A 28 12.55 14.15 -8.84
CA ALA A 28 12.58 15.07 -9.97
C ALA A 28 13.92 15.81 -10.07
N GLN A 29 14.44 16.33 -8.95
CA GLN A 29 15.73 17.02 -8.90
C GLN A 29 16.91 16.14 -9.35
N ASN A 30 16.82 14.83 -9.10
CA ASN A 30 17.85 13.85 -9.44
C ASN A 30 17.56 13.08 -10.74
N ARG A 31 16.61 13.54 -11.57
CA ARG A 31 16.17 12.85 -12.80
C ARG A 31 15.67 11.42 -12.59
N GLY A 32 15.24 11.08 -11.38
CA GLY A 32 14.73 9.75 -11.01
C GLY A 32 13.24 9.53 -11.30
N LEU A 33 12.61 10.41 -12.08
CA LEU A 33 11.24 10.27 -12.60
C LEU A 33 11.31 10.02 -14.12
N ASP A 34 12.04 8.99 -14.49
CA ASP A 34 12.31 8.56 -15.87
C ASP A 34 11.40 7.39 -16.29
N GLU A 35 11.63 6.85 -17.49
CA GLU A 35 10.89 5.69 -17.99
C GLU A 35 11.02 4.47 -17.06
N ARG A 36 12.19 4.29 -16.44
CA ARG A 36 12.42 3.25 -15.44
C ARG A 36 11.50 3.42 -14.24
N TYR A 37 11.37 4.65 -13.72
CA TYR A 37 10.41 4.94 -12.65
C TYR A 37 8.98 4.55 -13.04
N GLU A 38 8.54 4.88 -14.25
CA GLU A 38 7.20 4.52 -14.72
C GLU A 38 7.00 3.00 -14.80
N GLU A 39 7.97 2.28 -15.36
CA GLU A 39 7.89 0.82 -15.50
C GLU A 39 7.88 0.13 -14.13
N ILE A 40 8.75 0.56 -13.21
CA ILE A 40 8.76 0.10 -11.82
C ILE A 40 7.40 0.38 -11.16
N THR A 41 6.84 1.57 -11.38
CA THR A 41 5.52 1.95 -10.84
C THR A 41 4.44 1.00 -11.32
N LYS A 42 4.36 0.77 -12.64
CA LYS A 42 3.36 -0.10 -13.26
C LYS A 42 3.48 -1.54 -12.74
N LYS A 43 4.70 -2.09 -12.71
CA LYS A 43 4.97 -3.46 -12.22
C LYS A 43 4.63 -3.60 -10.73
N ALA A 44 5.02 -2.63 -9.90
CA ALA A 44 4.73 -2.66 -8.47
C ALA A 44 3.25 -2.54 -8.16
N LEU A 45 2.51 -1.67 -8.88
CA LEU A 45 1.06 -1.55 -8.74
C LEU A 45 0.35 -2.84 -9.15
N ALA A 46 0.73 -3.42 -10.29
CA ALA A 46 0.15 -4.68 -10.75
C ALA A 46 0.33 -5.81 -9.73
N ASN A 47 1.53 -5.96 -9.15
CA ASN A 47 1.76 -6.98 -8.13
C ASN A 47 1.14 -6.65 -6.78
N GLY A 48 1.05 -5.36 -6.41
CA GLY A 48 0.29 -4.92 -5.24
C GLY A 48 -1.17 -5.39 -5.32
N TRP A 49 -1.81 -5.21 -6.48
CA TRP A 49 -3.17 -5.74 -6.72
C TRP A 49 -3.26 -7.26 -6.65
N LYS A 50 -2.26 -8.00 -7.14
CA LYS A 50 -2.23 -9.47 -6.97
C LYS A 50 -2.19 -9.86 -5.50
N VAL A 51 -1.38 -9.20 -4.68
CA VAL A 51 -1.32 -9.45 -3.23
C VAL A 51 -2.64 -9.10 -2.56
N THR A 52 -3.26 -7.97 -2.92
CA THR A 52 -4.58 -7.60 -2.41
C THR A 52 -5.65 -8.63 -2.79
N LEU A 53 -5.64 -9.14 -4.02
CA LEU A 53 -6.57 -10.17 -4.46
C LEU A 53 -6.42 -11.45 -3.64
N VAL A 54 -5.19 -11.89 -3.37
CA VAL A 54 -4.92 -13.03 -2.47
C VAL A 54 -5.49 -12.77 -1.08
N ALA A 55 -5.29 -11.58 -0.51
CA ALA A 55 -5.83 -11.23 0.80
C ALA A 55 -7.37 -11.22 0.81
N ILE A 56 -8.02 -10.77 -0.26
CA ILE A 56 -9.49 -10.84 -0.40
C ILE A 56 -9.95 -12.30 -0.33
N TYR A 57 -9.30 -13.21 -1.06
CA TYR A 57 -9.65 -14.64 -1.00
C TYR A 57 -9.43 -15.23 0.40
N VAL A 58 -8.38 -14.83 1.11
CA VAL A 58 -8.14 -15.26 2.49
C VAL A 58 -9.26 -14.79 3.42
N PHE A 59 -9.65 -13.51 3.37
CA PHE A 59 -10.77 -13.01 4.17
C PHE A 59 -12.10 -13.68 3.82
N TRP A 60 -12.33 -13.93 2.54
CA TRP A 60 -13.51 -14.64 2.08
C TRP A 60 -13.54 -16.08 2.62
N PHE A 61 -12.42 -16.79 2.59
CA PHE A 61 -12.30 -18.12 3.17
C PHE A 61 -12.59 -18.08 4.69
N LEU A 62 -11.97 -17.17 5.43
CA LEU A 62 -12.24 -17.01 6.87
C LEU A 62 -13.74 -16.82 7.17
N LEU A 63 -14.43 -16.02 6.34
CA LEU A 63 -15.86 -15.82 6.46
C LEU A 63 -16.66 -17.11 6.24
N VAL A 64 -16.30 -17.92 5.23
CA VAL A 64 -16.95 -19.22 4.95
C VAL A 64 -16.77 -20.20 6.12
N PHE A 65 -15.63 -20.15 6.83
CA PHE A 65 -15.38 -20.96 8.03
C PHE A 65 -15.99 -20.39 9.31
N GLY A 66 -16.83 -19.35 9.21
CA GLY A 66 -17.56 -18.78 10.34
C GLY A 66 -16.75 -17.82 11.21
N VAL A 67 -15.57 -17.39 10.76
CA VAL A 67 -14.78 -16.38 11.48
C VAL A 67 -15.46 -15.01 11.35
N GLN A 68 -15.83 -14.43 12.48
CA GLN A 68 -16.45 -13.11 12.53
C GLN A 68 -15.39 -12.02 12.49
N VAL A 69 -15.33 -11.29 11.38
CA VAL A 69 -14.48 -10.11 11.22
C VAL A 69 -15.36 -8.93 10.84
N SER A 70 -15.23 -7.81 11.54
CA SER A 70 -16.01 -6.62 11.21
C SER A 70 -15.59 -6.04 9.86
N VAL A 71 -16.51 -5.38 9.15
CA VAL A 71 -16.23 -4.70 7.88
C VAL A 71 -15.06 -3.72 8.02
N ALA A 72 -15.01 -2.97 9.13
CA ALA A 72 -13.94 -2.03 9.41
C ALA A 72 -12.56 -2.71 9.51
N GLN A 73 -12.48 -3.89 10.16
CA GLN A 73 -11.25 -4.66 10.25
C GLN A 73 -10.83 -5.21 8.87
N VAL A 74 -11.75 -5.76 8.09
CA VAL A 74 -11.44 -6.27 6.75
C VAL A 74 -10.91 -5.15 5.85
N LEU A 75 -11.59 -4.00 5.79
CA LEU A 75 -11.16 -2.86 4.98
C LEU A 75 -9.81 -2.29 5.45
N GLY A 76 -9.61 -2.18 6.77
CA GLY A 76 -8.35 -1.70 7.33
C GLY A 76 -7.18 -2.62 6.99
N LEU A 77 -7.35 -3.94 7.15
CA LEU A 77 -6.32 -4.91 6.82
C LEU A 77 -6.05 -4.98 5.31
N LEU A 78 -7.09 -4.94 4.47
CA LEU A 78 -6.92 -4.89 3.02
C LEU A 78 -6.13 -3.66 2.58
N LEU A 79 -6.41 -2.49 3.17
CA LEU A 79 -5.66 -1.27 2.90
C LEU A 79 -4.19 -1.42 3.29
N VAL A 80 -3.91 -1.91 4.50
CA VAL A 80 -2.53 -2.13 4.98
C VAL A 80 -1.79 -3.12 4.08
N VAL A 81 -2.40 -4.25 3.74
CA VAL A 81 -1.82 -5.26 2.85
C VAL A 81 -1.54 -4.69 1.46
N HIS A 82 -2.47 -3.90 0.91
CA HIS A 82 -2.27 -3.26 -0.39
C HIS A 82 -1.09 -2.28 -0.36
N MET A 83 -1.02 -1.41 0.66
CA MET A 83 0.04 -0.42 0.81
C MET A 83 1.40 -1.07 1.01
N ILE A 84 1.50 -2.11 1.84
CA ILE A 84 2.72 -2.89 2.04
C ILE A 84 3.12 -3.61 0.76
N GLY A 85 2.18 -4.27 0.08
CA GLY A 85 2.45 -4.97 -1.18
C GLY A 85 3.00 -4.01 -2.24
N TRP A 86 2.32 -2.89 -2.47
CA TRP A 86 2.77 -1.88 -3.42
C TRP A 86 4.15 -1.30 -3.06
N ALA A 87 4.34 -0.86 -1.82
CA ALA A 87 5.61 -0.27 -1.36
C ALA A 87 6.76 -1.28 -1.39
N GLY A 88 6.50 -2.53 -0.98
CA GLY A 88 7.46 -3.63 -1.01
C GLY A 88 7.91 -3.96 -2.43
N PHE A 89 6.98 -4.06 -3.39
CA PHE A 89 7.36 -4.29 -4.79
C PHE A 89 8.05 -3.09 -5.42
N ARG A 90 7.69 -1.85 -5.06
CA ARG A 90 8.43 -0.65 -5.47
C ARG A 90 9.89 -0.76 -5.05
N PHE A 91 10.14 -1.08 -3.80
CA PHE A 91 11.49 -1.23 -3.26
C PHE A 91 12.26 -2.39 -3.91
N TYR A 92 11.61 -3.55 -4.04
CA TYR A 92 12.19 -4.71 -4.72
C TYR A 92 12.65 -4.39 -6.15
N TYR A 93 11.77 -3.75 -6.95
CA TYR A 93 12.11 -3.42 -8.33
C TYR A 93 13.15 -2.31 -8.44
N GLN A 94 13.22 -1.41 -7.46
CA GLN A 94 14.27 -0.39 -7.39
C GLN A 94 15.67 -0.99 -7.13
N ILE A 95 15.76 -2.11 -6.41
CA ILE A 95 17.03 -2.82 -6.18
C ILE A 95 17.37 -3.73 -7.36
N LYS A 96 16.35 -4.36 -7.95
CA LYS A 96 16.52 -5.33 -9.04
C LYS A 96 17.02 -4.71 -10.34
N TYR A 97 16.64 -3.46 -10.63
CA TYR A 97 16.97 -2.74 -11.86
C TYR A 97 17.76 -1.46 -11.57
#